data_AF-A0A6B3HXE9-F1
#
_entry.id   AF-A0A6B3HXE9-F1
#
_cell.length_a   1.000
_cell.length_b   1.000
_cell.length_c   1.000
_cell.angle_alpha   90.00
_cell.angle_beta   90.00
_cell.angle_gamma   90.00
#
_symmetry.space_group_name_H-M   'P 1'
#
loop_
_entity.id
_entity.type
_entity.pdbx_description
1 polymer ?
#
loop_
_entity_poly.entity_id
_entity_poly.type
_entity_poly.pdbx_seq_one_letter_code
_entity_poly.pdbx_strand_id
1 'polypeptide(L)' 'MTTTDADYATYIAGLPRVLAAAACLFRDAEGRVLLVEPNYRKGWALPGGTVESETGEGPRQGARRETL' A
#
# COMPACT_ATOMS: atom_id res chain seq x y z
N MET A 1 -17.25 26.98 4.29
CA MET A 1 -15.82 27.16 4.63
C MET A 1 -15.04 26.91 3.35
N THR A 2 -14.65 27.99 2.66
CA THR A 2 -13.87 27.90 1.40
C THR A 2 -12.40 27.71 1.77
N THR A 3 -11.86 26.53 1.47
CA THR A 3 -10.41 26.27 1.54
C THR A 3 -9.70 27.31 0.67
N THR A 4 -8.70 28.00 1.20
CA THR A 4 -7.92 28.96 0.41
C THR A 4 -7.00 28.20 -0.56
N ASP A 5 -6.66 28.81 -1.70
CA ASP A 5 -5.80 28.16 -2.71
C ASP A 5 -4.45 27.66 -2.13
N ALA A 6 -3.93 28.36 -1.11
CA ALA A 6 -2.70 27.98 -0.41
C ALA A 6 -2.87 26.70 0.44
N ASP A 7 -4.02 26.54 1.11
CA ASP A 7 -4.33 25.34 1.89
C ASP A 7 -4.48 24.12 0.96
N TYR A 8 -5.12 24.32 -0.19
CA TYR A 8 -5.30 23.27 -1.18
C TYR A 8 -3.97 22.86 -1.82
N ALA A 9 -3.11 23.82 -2.18
CA ALA A 9 -1.78 23.53 -2.70
C ALA A 9 -0.91 22.76 -1.68
N THR A 10 -0.98 23.15 -0.40
CA THR A 10 -0.27 22.45 0.69
C THR A 10 -0.76 21.01 0.86
N TYR A 11 -2.08 20.79 0.80
CA TYR A 11 -2.66 19.44 0.84
C TYR A 11 -2.18 18.58 -0.33
N ILE A 12 -2.24 19.09 -1.56
CA ILE A 12 -1.79 18.36 -2.75
C ILE A 12 -0.29 18.03 -2.67
N ALA A 13 0.53 18.96 -2.17
CA ALA A 13 1.97 18.74 -1.99
C ALA A 13 2.30 17.66 -0.94
N GLY A 14 1.39 17.40 0.01
CA GLY A 14 1.52 16.35 1.01
C GLY A 14 1.01 14.97 0.55
N LEU A 15 0.38 14.87 -0.64
CA LEU A 15 -0.09 13.59 -1.15
C LEU A 15 1.06 12.72 -1.67
N PRO A 16 0.92 11.38 -1.61
CA PRO A 16 1.89 10.47 -2.21
C PRO A 16 2.13 10.81 -3.68
N ARG A 17 3.41 10.95 -4.04
CA ARG A 17 3.83 11.27 -5.41
C ARG A 17 3.52 10.12 -6.37
N VAL A 18 3.52 8.89 -5.86
CA VAL A 18 3.20 7.67 -6.60
C VAL A 18 2.17 6.87 -5.79
N LEU A 19 0.98 6.69 -6.36
CA LEU A 19 -0.02 5.80 -5.80
C LEU A 19 0.33 4.37 -6.21
N ALA A 20 0.92 3.62 -5.29
CA ALA A 20 1.32 2.24 -5.51
C ALA A 20 1.00 1.36 -4.29
N ALA A 21 0.82 0.07 -4.55
CA ALA A 21 0.73 -0.97 -3.55
C ALA A 21 1.68 -2.11 -3.93
N ALA A 22 2.13 -2.86 -2.94
CA ALA A 22 3.01 -4.01 -3.13
C ALA A 22 2.53 -5.19 -2.29
N ALA A 23 2.75 -6.40 -2.80
CA ALA A 23 2.33 -7.64 -2.16
C ALA A 23 3.40 -8.72 -2.29
N CYS A 24 3.39 -9.66 -1.35
CA CYS A 24 4.28 -10.82 -1.31
C CYS A 24 3.53 -12.08 -1.77
N LEU A 25 4.20 -12.89 -2.59
CA LEU A 25 3.75 -14.24 -2.92
C LEU A 25 4.48 -15.25 -2.04
N PHE A 26 3.81 -15.74 -1.01
CA PHE A 26 4.33 -16.85 -0.20
C PHE A 26 3.87 -18.18 -0.77
N ARG A 27 4.82 -19.12 -0.85
CA ARG A 27 4.56 -20.51 -1.23
C ARG A 27 5.13 -21.44 -0.18
N ASP A 28 4.39 -22.49 0.15
CA ASP A 28 4.92 -23.58 0.96
C ASP A 28 5.69 -24.60 0.11
N ALA A 29 6.17 -25.67 0.74
CA ALA A 29 6.95 -26.73 0.10
C ALA A 29 6.13 -27.52 -0.94
N GLU A 30 4.81 -27.58 -0.76
CA GLU A 30 3.88 -28.23 -1.67
C GLU A 30 3.42 -27.29 -2.81
N GLY A 31 3.86 -26.04 -2.82
CA GLY A 31 3.55 -25.05 -3.86
C GLY A 31 2.20 -24.34 -3.68
N ARG A 32 1.52 -24.47 -2.54
CA ARG A 32 0.29 -23.75 -2.22
C ARG A 32 0.60 -22.28 -1.93
N VAL A 33 -0.35 -21.39 -2.23
CA VAL A 33 -0.20 -19.93 -2.09
C VAL A 33 -0.94 -19.43 -0.86
N LEU A 34 -0.29 -18.57 -0.06
CA LEU A 34 -0.97 -17.85 1.01
C LEU A 34 -1.87 -16.75 0.43
N LEU A 35 -3.16 -16.83 0.72
CA LEU A 35 -4.14 -15.80 0.45
C LEU A 35 -4.76 -15.32 1.76
N VAL A 36 -5.15 -14.05 1.79
CA VAL A 36 -5.87 -13.43 2.92
C VAL A 36 -7.25 -12.97 2.47
N GLU A 37 -8.23 -13.07 3.36
CA GLU A 37 -9.54 -12.42 3.20
C GLU A 37 -9.55 -11.14 4.04
N PRO A 38 -9.31 -9.95 3.45
CA PRO A 38 -9.33 -8.69 4.17
C PRO A 38 -10.71 -8.33 4.71
N ASN A 39 -10.77 -7.70 5.88
CA ASN A 39 -12.02 -7.27 6.51
C ASN A 39 -12.67 -6.02 5.88
N TYR A 40 -11.94 -5.30 5.02
CA TYR A 40 -12.34 -4.02 4.45
C TYR A 40 -12.86 -4.11 3.01
N ARG A 41 -12.76 -5.29 2.38
CA ARG A 41 -13.31 -5.54 1.03
C ARG A 41 -13.63 -7.02 0.85
N LYS A 42 -14.58 -7.32 -0.05
CA LYS A 42 -14.89 -8.70 -0.40
C LYS A 42 -13.77 -9.31 -1.27
N GLY A 43 -13.59 -10.62 -1.12
CA GLY A 43 -12.70 -11.42 -1.96
C GLY A 43 -11.30 -11.60 -1.37
N TRP A 44 -10.53 -12.50 -1.98
CA TRP A 44 -9.20 -12.89 -1.52
C TRP A 44 -8.10 -12.03 -2.15
N ALA A 45 -6.98 -11.89 -1.44
CA ALA A 45 -5.84 -11.10 -1.88
C ALA A 45 -4.51 -11.74 -1.47
N LEU A 46 -3.42 -11.30 -2.10
CA LEU A 46 -2.07 -11.54 -1.59
C LEU A 46 -1.82 -10.63 -0.37
N PRO A 47 -1.03 -11.09 0.63
CA PRO A 47 -0.58 -10.24 1.73
C PRO A 47 0.23 -9.05 1.21
N GLY A 48 -0.08 -7.85 1.69
CA GLY A 48 0.55 -6.62 1.23
C GLY A 48 -0.30 -5.39 1.52
N GLY A 49 0.19 -4.24 1.07
CA GLY A 49 -0.40 -2.94 1.39
C GLY A 49 0.13 -1.80 0.52
N THR A 50 -0.27 -0.60 0.89
CA THR A 50 0.10 0.65 0.21
C THR A 50 1.59 0.95 0.42
N VAL A 51 2.23 1.49 -0.61
CA VAL A 51 3.60 2.00 -0.53
C VAL A 51 3.58 3.45 -0.03
N GLU A 52 4.34 3.75 1.01
CA GLU A 52 4.53 5.09 1.58
C GLU A 52 5.50 5.92 0.70
N SER A 53 5.11 6.20 -0.55
CA SER A 53 6.01 6.81 -1.53
C SER A 53 6.46 8.23 -1.17
N GLU A 54 5.68 8.94 -0.36
CA GLU A 54 6.01 10.25 0.20
C GLU A 54 7.24 10.21 1.13
N THR A 55 7.53 9.06 1.74
CA THR A 55 8.73 8.86 2.58
C THR A 55 9.91 8.31 1.78
N GLY A 56 9.73 8.08 0.47
CA GLY A 56 10.71 7.42 -0.39
C GLY A 56 10.69 5.90 -0.28
N GLU A 57 9.66 5.30 0.32
CA GLU A 57 9.51 3.85 0.38
C GLU A 57 9.39 3.24 -1.03
N GLY A 58 10.21 2.23 -1.33
CA GLY A 58 10.10 1.45 -2.56
C GLY A 58 9.16 0.24 -2.41
N PRO A 59 8.63 -0.32 -3.51
CA PRO A 59 7.68 -1.45 -3.46
C PRO A 59 8.18 -2.67 -2.67
N ARG A 60 9.48 -2.99 -2.76
CA ARG A 60 10.08 -4.11 -2.01
C ARG A 60 10.10 -3.85 -0.51
N GLN A 61 10.32 -2.61 -0.09
CA GLN A 61 10.31 -2.23 1.33
C GLN A 61 8.89 -2.30 1.90
N GLY A 62 7.90 -1.74 1.18
CA GLY A 62 6.49 -1.79 1.58
C GLY A 62 5.97 -3.23 1.69
N ALA A 63 6.24 -4.07 0.69
CA ALA A 63 5.85 -5.49 0.74
C ALA A 63 6.45 -6.22 1.95
N ARG A 64 7.70 -5.89 2.34
CA ARG A 64 8.33 -6.44 3.54
C ARG A 64 7.67 -5.90 4.81
N ARG A 65 7.46 -4.59 4.93
CA ARG A 65 6.85 -3.95 6.12
C ARG A 65 5.47 -4.55 6.43
N GLU A 66 4.66 -4.80 5.41
CA GLU A 66 3.29 -5.33 5.55
C GLU A 66 3.23 -6.83 5.88
N THR A 67 4.38 -7.52 5.88
CA THR A 67 4.43 -9.00 6.05
C THR A 67 5.42 -9.45 7.13
N LEU A 68 5.91 -8.51 7.96
CA LEU A 68 6.69 -8.76 9.17
C LEU A 68 5.80 -8.79 10.41
#